data_AF-A0A832HJY4-F1
#
_entry.id   AF-A0A832HJY4-F1
#
_cell.length_a   1.000
_cell.length_b   1.000
_cell.length_c   1.000
_cell.angle_alpha   90.00
_cell.angle_beta   90.00
_cell.angle_gamma   90.00
#
_symmetry.space_group_name_H-M   'P 1'
#
loop_
_entity.id
_entity.type
_entity.pdbx_description
1 polymer ?
#
loop_
_entity_poly.entity_id
_entity_poly.type
_entity_poly.pdbx_seq_one_letter_code
_entity_poly.pdbx_strand_id
1 'polypeptide(L)'
;MLHHRLVIACLLLGAASAAAQSKPAAKQTLDAYAKSQLNKVLDAAASADDLKPLRAEATRTLALVAAHGTDRNLDAFRDAAYAARLLEITEQLPAAKRPDFLKTLRANDALGRTLAFNITARDKVPGAAEVITTIAEKYPADLDKYAQLITALALVHDQPFSRHINENLAKSPSPLELYDFYTKNESAMYFGIKAVPAELLIWVVDNTASIDDAKWALAKFAKDDAVGRRFFDIKYDYDHFRNNSKKKITELGFTLQNIAKYGGVCADQAYFAMTVGKSIGVPTAYATANSGTVGHAWVGFLQAQQGKGWWNFDFGRYEEYRGNKGNVPDPQTRQRVPDAFVSLTAEMIGTKPADRQAAAALTDAANLLAQLPSTAADAPKLPEEVIAPRPKPRITQADDQLELLDLALRQNPAHAFAWFSLRELAEKNQLSLDQKKRAAESLLKITGTKYPDFALVILKPMIESVDDVKEQDRLWSNAFNLFQKRADLAAEIRMEQAELWEKQNNIARAGECYMDVINRFANAGPFVITALSKAEKLLRDSKKDDRIVTLYETTWTKLIRPRDMAGPFMTQSNWYRVGTIYASKLAEAGDKQKADAVKAQLEGAVAKK
;
A
#
# COMPACT_ATOMS: atom_id res chain seq x y z
N MET A 1 -70.62 42.20 67.33
CA MET A 1 -69.33 42.13 68.06
C MET A 1 -68.92 40.67 68.18
N LEU A 2 -67.65 40.39 67.85
CA LEU A 2 -66.87 39.18 68.14
C LEU A 2 -67.20 37.85 67.43
N HIS A 3 -66.43 37.62 66.37
CA HIS A 3 -65.51 36.48 66.16
C HIS A 3 -66.08 35.07 65.85
N HIS A 4 -66.22 34.82 64.54
CA HIS A 4 -66.09 33.49 63.94
C HIS A 4 -64.63 32.99 64.03
N ARG A 5 -64.44 31.76 64.54
CA ARG A 5 -63.28 30.92 64.23
C ARG A 5 -63.79 29.59 63.68
N LEU A 6 -63.74 29.46 62.36
CA LEU A 6 -63.96 28.22 61.63
C LEU A 6 -62.61 27.47 61.59
N VAL A 7 -62.56 26.26 62.15
CA VAL A 7 -61.41 25.35 62.03
C VAL A 7 -61.51 24.65 60.68
N ILE A 8 -60.63 25.00 59.74
CA ILE A 8 -60.48 24.31 58.45
C ILE A 8 -59.53 23.13 58.66
N ALA A 9 -60.06 21.91 58.54
CA ALA A 9 -59.27 20.69 58.41
C ALA A 9 -58.78 20.56 56.96
N CYS A 10 -57.52 20.91 56.70
CA CYS A 10 -56.85 20.60 55.44
C CYS A 10 -56.49 19.11 55.38
N LEU A 11 -57.26 18.34 54.61
CA LEU A 11 -56.87 17.03 54.10
C LEU A 11 -55.75 17.20 53.05
N LEU A 12 -54.51 17.05 53.47
CA LEU A 12 -53.37 16.84 52.57
C LEU A 12 -53.38 15.38 52.11
N LEU A 13 -54.00 15.12 50.96
CA LEU A 13 -53.77 13.92 50.16
C LEU A 13 -52.34 13.97 49.60
N GLY A 14 -51.39 13.41 50.35
CA GLY A 14 -50.06 13.10 49.85
C GLY A 14 -50.16 11.97 48.83
N ALA A 15 -50.18 12.31 47.54
CA ALA A 15 -49.89 11.35 46.48
C ALA A 15 -48.40 10.99 46.56
N ALA A 16 -48.06 9.96 47.34
CA ALA A 16 -46.77 9.32 47.24
C ALA A 16 -46.69 8.63 45.87
N SER A 17 -46.05 9.29 44.90
CA SER A 17 -45.58 8.60 43.71
C SER A 17 -44.53 7.58 44.17
N ALA A 18 -44.93 6.32 44.28
CA ALA A 18 -43.99 5.23 44.39
C ALA A 18 -43.13 5.27 43.11
N ALA A 19 -41.94 5.85 43.22
CA ALA A 19 -40.92 5.72 42.20
C ALA A 19 -40.64 4.22 42.08
N ALA A 20 -41.14 3.61 41.02
CA ALA A 20 -40.82 2.23 40.69
C ALA A 20 -39.29 2.16 40.57
N GLN A 21 -38.63 1.56 41.56
CA GLN A 21 -37.22 1.22 41.47
C GLN A 21 -37.10 0.30 40.26
N SER A 22 -36.60 0.83 39.14
CA SER A 22 -36.27 0.03 37.96
C SER A 22 -35.34 -1.08 38.43
N LYS A 23 -35.73 -2.34 38.22
CA LYS A 23 -34.85 -3.49 38.42
C LYS A 23 -33.49 -3.16 37.78
N PRO A 24 -32.37 -3.40 38.48
CA PRO A 24 -31.06 -3.18 37.88
C PRO A 24 -30.99 -3.96 36.57
N ALA A 25 -30.64 -3.27 35.49
CA ALA A 25 -30.53 -3.88 34.17
C ALA A 25 -29.54 -5.06 34.26
N ALA A 26 -29.88 -6.16 33.60
CA ALA A 26 -28.99 -7.32 33.55
C ALA A 26 -27.64 -6.90 32.97
N LYS A 27 -26.54 -7.26 33.66
CA LYS A 27 -25.19 -6.97 33.16
C LYS A 27 -24.96 -7.65 31.81
N GLN A 28 -24.42 -6.92 30.84
CA GLN A 28 -24.14 -7.40 29.49
C GLN A 28 -22.66 -7.33 29.15
N THR A 29 -22.22 -8.10 28.17
CA THR A 29 -20.84 -8.06 27.65
C THR A 29 -20.62 -6.80 26.80
N LEU A 30 -19.36 -6.39 26.64
CA LEU A 30 -18.99 -5.28 25.77
C LEU A 30 -19.45 -5.50 24.31
N ASP A 31 -19.33 -6.74 23.79
CA ASP A 31 -19.78 -7.08 22.44
C ASP A 31 -21.30 -6.93 22.28
N ALA A 32 -22.08 -7.39 23.26
CA ALA A 32 -23.54 -7.24 23.24
C ALA A 32 -23.96 -5.77 23.31
N TYR A 33 -23.30 -4.99 24.18
CA TYR A 33 -23.55 -3.56 24.30
C TYR A 33 -23.23 -2.82 22.99
N ALA A 34 -22.03 -3.00 22.45
CA ALA A 34 -21.59 -2.35 21.21
C ALA A 34 -22.56 -2.67 20.07
N LYS A 35 -22.86 -3.97 19.86
CA LYS A 35 -23.81 -4.39 18.83
C LYS A 35 -25.19 -3.75 18.98
N SER A 36 -25.71 -3.68 20.20
CA SER A 36 -27.02 -3.03 20.45
C SER A 36 -27.01 -1.54 20.15
N GLN A 37 -25.96 -0.81 20.51
CA GLN A 37 -25.87 0.63 20.22
C GLN A 37 -25.73 0.89 18.72
N LEU A 38 -24.86 0.13 18.05
CA LEU A 38 -24.57 0.32 16.63
C LEU A 38 -25.76 -0.03 15.75
N ASN A 39 -26.57 -1.02 16.11
CA ASN A 39 -27.83 -1.30 15.42
C ASN A 39 -28.79 -0.09 15.48
N LYS A 40 -28.96 0.53 16.66
CA LYS A 40 -29.78 1.73 16.80
C LYS A 40 -29.26 2.88 15.95
N VAL A 41 -27.95 3.08 15.93
CA VAL A 41 -27.29 4.11 15.12
C VAL A 41 -27.54 3.89 13.62
N LEU A 42 -27.35 2.67 13.13
CA LEU A 42 -27.54 2.35 11.72
C LEU A 42 -29.02 2.35 11.30
N ASP A 43 -29.94 2.01 12.19
CA ASP A 43 -31.39 2.12 11.97
C ASP A 43 -31.82 3.59 11.85
N ALA A 44 -31.34 4.45 12.75
CA ALA A 44 -31.62 5.88 12.67
C ALA A 44 -31.05 6.53 11.39
N ALA A 45 -29.90 6.03 10.91
CA ALA A 45 -29.24 6.56 9.71
C ALA A 45 -30.06 6.38 8.42
N ALA A 46 -30.98 5.40 8.37
CA ALA A 46 -31.79 5.13 7.18
C ALA A 46 -32.74 6.28 6.82
N SER A 47 -33.10 7.13 7.79
CA SER A 47 -34.05 8.24 7.62
C SER A 47 -33.49 9.59 8.08
N ALA A 48 -32.19 9.68 8.37
CA ALA A 48 -31.58 10.89 8.87
C ALA A 48 -31.07 11.79 7.72
N ASP A 49 -31.38 13.09 7.81
CA ASP A 49 -30.86 14.08 6.87
C ASP A 49 -29.37 14.38 7.09
N ASP A 50 -28.93 14.39 8.36
CA ASP A 50 -27.54 14.57 8.78
C ASP A 50 -27.01 13.30 9.48
N LEU A 51 -25.97 12.71 8.89
CA LEU A 51 -25.33 11.50 9.40
C LEU A 51 -24.20 11.80 10.40
N LYS A 52 -23.74 13.05 10.52
CA LYS A 52 -22.60 13.41 11.38
C LYS A 52 -22.81 13.03 12.86
N PRO A 53 -23.98 13.30 13.48
CA PRO A 53 -24.20 12.93 14.88
C PRO A 53 -24.18 11.41 15.10
N LEU A 54 -24.71 10.66 14.12
CA LEU A 54 -24.75 9.20 14.14
C LEU A 54 -23.35 8.60 13.94
N ARG A 55 -22.56 9.15 13.02
CA ARG A 55 -21.15 8.77 12.86
C ARG A 55 -20.38 9.04 14.15
N ALA A 56 -20.58 10.20 14.78
CA ALA A 56 -19.94 10.53 16.05
C ALA A 56 -20.30 9.53 17.16
N GLU A 57 -21.53 9.01 17.20
CA GLU A 57 -21.92 7.96 18.14
C GLU A 57 -21.24 6.61 17.84
N ALA A 58 -21.14 6.23 16.57
CA ALA A 58 -20.38 5.05 16.17
C ALA A 58 -18.89 5.18 16.54
N THR A 59 -18.28 6.34 16.30
CA THR A 59 -16.90 6.64 16.72
C THR A 59 -16.74 6.64 18.23
N ARG A 60 -17.71 7.16 19.00
CA ARG A 60 -17.69 7.06 20.48
C ARG A 60 -17.75 5.61 20.95
N THR A 61 -18.54 4.77 20.29
CA THR A 61 -18.59 3.33 20.57
C THR A 61 -17.24 2.68 20.28
N LEU A 62 -16.60 3.03 19.15
CA LEU A 62 -15.24 2.54 18.84
C LEU A 62 -14.21 3.01 19.88
N ALA A 63 -14.28 4.26 20.34
CA ALA A 63 -13.41 4.78 21.41
C ALA A 63 -13.60 4.01 22.72
N LEU A 64 -14.84 3.68 23.07
CA LEU A 64 -15.17 2.86 24.23
C LEU A 64 -14.56 1.45 24.12
N VAL A 65 -14.69 0.82 22.95
CA VAL A 65 -14.10 -0.50 22.69
C VAL A 65 -12.57 -0.42 22.66
N ALA A 66 -11.98 0.64 22.12
CA ALA A 66 -10.54 0.85 22.14
C ALA A 66 -9.99 0.97 23.57
N ALA A 67 -10.70 1.70 24.43
CA ALA A 67 -10.33 1.88 25.83
C ALA A 67 -10.44 0.58 26.64
N HIS A 68 -11.46 -0.25 26.41
CA HIS A 68 -11.80 -1.37 27.33
C HIS A 68 -11.70 -2.77 26.73
N GLY A 69 -11.69 -2.89 25.41
CA GLY A 69 -11.71 -4.16 24.70
C GLY A 69 -10.38 -4.92 24.79
N THR A 70 -10.46 -6.24 24.66
CA THR A 70 -9.31 -7.16 24.64
C THR A 70 -9.30 -7.98 23.34
N ASP A 71 -8.35 -8.90 23.21
CA ASP A 71 -8.32 -9.91 22.14
C ASP A 71 -9.56 -10.83 22.11
N ARG A 72 -10.39 -10.81 23.17
CA ARG A 72 -11.67 -11.52 23.24
C ARG A 72 -12.86 -10.74 22.69
N ASN A 73 -12.68 -9.46 22.36
CA ASN A 73 -13.76 -8.55 21.92
C ASN A 73 -13.61 -8.10 20.46
N LEU A 74 -13.03 -8.95 19.60
CA LEU A 74 -12.78 -8.60 18.20
C LEU A 74 -14.06 -8.26 17.42
N ASP A 75 -15.20 -8.85 17.80
CA ASP A 75 -16.51 -8.50 17.22
C ASP A 75 -16.90 -7.06 17.53
N ALA A 76 -16.78 -6.61 18.79
CA ALA A 76 -17.03 -5.21 19.14
C ALA A 76 -16.15 -4.24 18.35
N PHE A 77 -14.86 -4.55 18.16
CA PHE A 77 -13.96 -3.74 17.33
C PHE A 77 -14.46 -3.66 15.89
N ARG A 78 -14.73 -4.82 15.27
CA ARG A 78 -15.20 -4.92 13.89
C ARG A 78 -16.51 -4.17 13.67
N ASP A 79 -17.50 -4.38 14.53
CA ASP A 79 -18.82 -3.79 14.36
C ASP A 79 -18.77 -2.27 14.55
N ALA A 80 -18.03 -1.77 15.55
CA ALA A 80 -17.89 -0.33 15.78
C ALA A 80 -17.16 0.37 14.63
N ALA A 81 -16.06 -0.22 14.15
CA ALA A 81 -15.33 0.31 12.99
C ALA A 81 -16.18 0.24 11.72
N TYR A 82 -16.91 -0.86 11.50
CA TYR A 82 -17.81 -1.01 10.35
C TYR A 82 -18.87 0.09 10.31
N ALA A 83 -19.58 0.32 11.43
CA ALA A 83 -20.63 1.33 11.48
C ALA A 83 -20.06 2.75 11.25
N ALA A 84 -18.93 3.09 11.87
CA ALA A 84 -18.29 4.38 11.70
C ALA A 84 -17.87 4.62 10.23
N ARG A 85 -17.21 3.62 9.62
CA ARG A 85 -16.77 3.65 8.22
C ARG A 85 -17.94 3.72 7.25
N LEU A 86 -18.98 2.90 7.46
CA LEU A 86 -20.17 2.88 6.61
C LEU A 86 -20.85 4.25 6.57
N LEU A 87 -21.03 4.88 7.74
CA LEU A 87 -21.64 6.21 7.83
C LEU A 87 -20.76 7.29 7.19
N GLU A 88 -19.44 7.20 7.34
CA GLU A 88 -18.50 8.11 6.67
C GLU A 88 -18.58 8.00 5.14
N ILE A 89 -18.66 6.77 4.61
CA ILE A 89 -18.84 6.53 3.18
C ILE A 89 -20.19 7.10 2.70
N THR A 90 -21.28 6.79 3.41
CA THR A 90 -22.61 7.28 3.02
C THR A 90 -22.71 8.80 3.08
N GLU A 91 -22.06 9.47 4.04
CA GLU A 91 -22.08 10.94 4.15
C GLU A 91 -21.49 11.63 2.91
N GLN A 92 -20.52 11.01 2.25
CA GLN A 92 -19.88 11.55 1.04
C GLN A 92 -20.78 11.51 -0.21
N LEU A 93 -21.93 10.83 -0.14
CA LEU A 93 -22.89 10.77 -1.24
C LEU A 93 -23.87 11.95 -1.21
N PRO A 94 -24.44 12.35 -2.37
CA PRO A 94 -25.56 13.28 -2.41
C PRO A 94 -26.71 12.78 -1.54
N ALA A 95 -27.35 13.68 -0.77
CA ALA A 95 -28.39 13.32 0.20
C ALA A 95 -29.48 12.40 -0.37
N ALA A 96 -29.91 12.64 -1.61
CA ALA A 96 -30.91 11.84 -2.31
C ALA A 96 -30.50 10.38 -2.56
N LYS A 97 -29.20 10.06 -2.65
CA LYS A 97 -28.70 8.69 -2.88
C LYS A 97 -28.40 7.94 -1.58
N ARG A 98 -28.31 8.64 -0.44
CA ARG A 98 -27.88 8.05 0.85
C ARG A 98 -28.79 6.92 1.36
N PRO A 99 -30.13 7.08 1.41
CA PRO A 99 -31.00 6.06 2.00
C PRO A 99 -30.95 4.74 1.24
N ASP A 100 -31.03 4.79 -0.10
CA ASP A 100 -31.03 3.59 -0.94
C ASP A 100 -29.68 2.89 -0.95
N PHE A 101 -28.58 3.65 -0.97
CA PHE A 101 -27.23 3.08 -0.89
C PHE A 101 -27.00 2.40 0.47
N LEU A 102 -27.34 3.07 1.57
CA LEU A 102 -27.22 2.51 2.91
C LEU A 102 -28.10 1.26 3.07
N LYS A 103 -29.35 1.30 2.60
CA LYS A 103 -30.27 0.15 2.59
C LYS A 103 -29.68 -1.03 1.81
N THR A 104 -29.10 -0.77 0.64
CA THR A 104 -28.48 -1.81 -0.20
C THR A 104 -27.32 -2.48 0.52
N LEU A 105 -26.40 -1.72 1.11
CA LEU A 105 -25.26 -2.28 1.84
C LEU A 105 -25.67 -2.96 3.15
N ARG A 106 -26.70 -2.47 3.85
CA ARG A 106 -27.21 -3.10 5.07
C ARG A 106 -27.95 -4.41 4.79
N ALA A 107 -28.61 -4.52 3.64
CA ALA A 107 -29.26 -5.75 3.20
C ALA A 107 -28.27 -6.82 2.70
N ASN A 108 -27.02 -6.42 2.43
CA ASN A 108 -25.94 -7.26 1.90
C ASN A 108 -24.69 -7.10 2.79
N ASP A 109 -24.69 -7.74 3.96
CA ASP A 109 -23.67 -7.55 5.01
C ASP A 109 -22.25 -7.88 4.52
N ALA A 110 -22.09 -8.91 3.69
CA ALA A 110 -20.78 -9.27 3.15
C ALA A 110 -20.25 -8.18 2.21
N LEU A 111 -21.09 -7.63 1.33
CA LEU A 111 -20.73 -6.51 0.47
C LEU A 111 -20.44 -5.25 1.29
N GLY A 112 -21.34 -4.90 2.21
CA GLY A 112 -21.22 -3.72 3.07
C GLY A 112 -19.92 -3.71 3.86
N ARG A 113 -19.60 -4.82 4.54
CA ARG A 113 -18.35 -4.95 5.31
C ARG A 113 -17.13 -4.97 4.41
N THR A 114 -17.17 -5.70 3.28
CA THR A 114 -16.02 -5.75 2.38
C THR A 114 -15.68 -4.36 1.84
N LEU A 115 -16.70 -3.58 1.42
CA LEU A 115 -16.48 -2.20 1.00
C LEU A 115 -15.92 -1.33 2.13
N ALA A 116 -16.58 -1.32 3.29
CA ALA A 116 -16.23 -0.43 4.40
C ALA A 116 -14.78 -0.60 4.88
N PHE A 117 -14.26 -1.83 4.86
CA PHE A 117 -12.89 -2.12 5.30
C PHE A 117 -11.83 -2.01 4.20
N ASN A 118 -12.20 -1.89 2.92
CA ASN A 118 -11.25 -1.79 1.81
C ASN A 118 -11.19 -0.41 1.17
N ILE A 119 -12.22 0.42 1.35
CA ILE A 119 -12.20 1.80 0.89
C ILE A 119 -11.27 2.65 1.76
N THR A 120 -10.59 3.59 1.12
CA THR A 120 -9.58 4.48 1.69
C THR A 120 -9.92 5.93 1.37
N ALA A 121 -9.22 6.85 2.03
CA ALA A 121 -9.35 8.29 1.75
C ALA A 121 -8.93 8.70 0.33
N ARG A 122 -8.32 7.81 -0.47
CA ARG A 122 -7.91 8.07 -1.85
C ARG A 122 -9.00 7.71 -2.87
N ASP A 123 -9.97 6.88 -2.48
CA ASP A 123 -11.03 6.42 -3.37
C ASP A 123 -12.10 7.51 -3.55
N LYS A 124 -12.66 7.60 -4.75
CA LYS A 124 -13.78 8.48 -5.08
C LYS A 124 -15.08 7.80 -4.71
N VAL A 125 -15.51 7.99 -3.46
CA VAL A 125 -16.72 7.34 -2.91
C VAL A 125 -17.96 7.44 -3.82
N PRO A 126 -18.30 8.59 -4.45
CA PRO A 126 -19.43 8.65 -5.38
C PRO A 126 -19.27 7.75 -6.61
N GLY A 127 -18.05 7.60 -7.14
CA GLY A 127 -17.77 6.72 -8.27
C GLY A 127 -17.85 5.25 -7.89
N ALA A 128 -17.27 4.88 -6.74
CA ALA A 128 -17.39 3.52 -6.19
C ALA A 128 -18.86 3.13 -5.95
N ALA A 129 -19.66 4.05 -5.40
CA ALA A 129 -21.10 3.84 -5.17
C ALA A 129 -21.87 3.67 -6.49
N GLU A 130 -21.51 4.40 -7.54
CA GLU A 130 -22.12 4.27 -8.86
C GLU A 130 -21.87 2.89 -9.48
N VAL A 131 -20.65 2.36 -9.36
CA VAL A 131 -20.30 1.00 -9.79
C VAL A 131 -21.16 -0.04 -9.08
N ILE A 132 -21.27 0.06 -7.75
CA ILE A 132 -22.09 -0.85 -6.94
C ILE A 132 -23.57 -0.76 -7.33
N THR A 133 -24.09 0.46 -7.49
CA THR A 133 -25.50 0.71 -7.86
C THR A 133 -25.81 0.10 -9.23
N THR A 134 -24.94 0.33 -10.22
CA THR A 134 -25.08 -0.23 -11.58
C THR A 134 -25.15 -1.77 -11.56
N ILE A 135 -24.30 -2.41 -10.73
CA ILE A 135 -24.31 -3.88 -10.60
C ILE A 135 -25.56 -4.35 -9.83
N ALA A 136 -25.95 -3.64 -8.75
CA ALA A 136 -27.11 -3.96 -7.93
C ALA A 136 -28.43 -3.89 -8.72
N GLU A 137 -28.57 -2.93 -9.63
CA GLU A 137 -29.75 -2.79 -10.48
C GLU A 137 -29.92 -3.98 -11.44
N LYS A 138 -28.81 -4.49 -12.00
CA LYS A 138 -28.86 -5.61 -12.95
C LYS A 138 -28.82 -6.98 -12.26
N TYR A 139 -28.14 -7.10 -11.12
CA TYR A 139 -27.86 -8.36 -10.43
C TYR A 139 -28.10 -8.28 -8.91
N PRO A 140 -29.32 -7.94 -8.45
CA PRO A 140 -29.60 -7.71 -7.02
C PRO A 140 -29.36 -8.95 -6.14
N ALA A 141 -29.53 -10.16 -6.68
CA ALA A 141 -29.35 -11.42 -5.94
C ALA A 141 -27.87 -11.85 -5.78
N ASP A 142 -26.94 -11.19 -6.48
CA ASP A 142 -25.54 -11.58 -6.53
C ASP A 142 -24.63 -10.79 -5.56
N LEU A 143 -25.15 -9.72 -4.95
CA LEU A 143 -24.35 -8.72 -4.24
C LEU A 143 -23.46 -9.30 -3.13
N ASP A 144 -24.02 -10.10 -2.21
CA ASP A 144 -23.22 -10.76 -1.17
C ASP A 144 -22.37 -11.93 -1.71
N LYS A 145 -22.90 -12.64 -2.72
CA LYS A 145 -22.21 -13.78 -3.34
C LYS A 145 -20.91 -13.37 -4.03
N TYR A 146 -20.89 -12.19 -4.63
CA TYR A 146 -19.72 -11.62 -5.33
C TYR A 146 -19.17 -10.37 -4.63
N ALA A 147 -19.38 -10.23 -3.33
CA ALA A 147 -18.95 -9.07 -2.54
C ALA A 147 -17.49 -8.66 -2.80
N GLN A 148 -16.56 -9.62 -2.82
CA GLN A 148 -15.13 -9.36 -3.06
C GLN A 148 -14.88 -8.76 -4.45
N LEU A 149 -15.51 -9.32 -5.49
CA LEU A 149 -15.37 -8.85 -6.87
C LEU A 149 -15.99 -7.46 -7.05
N ILE A 150 -17.20 -7.27 -6.53
CA ILE A 150 -17.93 -6.00 -6.63
C ILE A 150 -17.16 -4.89 -5.92
N THR A 151 -16.64 -5.14 -4.72
CA THR A 151 -15.78 -4.18 -4.02
C THR A 151 -14.52 -3.88 -4.83
N ALA A 152 -13.80 -4.89 -5.33
CA ALA A 152 -12.59 -4.63 -6.12
C ALA A 152 -12.88 -3.79 -7.38
N LEU A 153 -13.98 -4.08 -8.09
CA LEU A 153 -14.42 -3.27 -9.24
C LEU A 153 -14.72 -1.83 -8.83
N ALA A 154 -15.44 -1.64 -7.72
CA ALA A 154 -15.80 -0.32 -7.22
C ALA A 154 -14.57 0.50 -6.80
N LEU A 155 -13.54 -0.12 -6.24
CA LEU A 155 -12.30 0.57 -5.83
C LEU A 155 -11.37 0.90 -7.01
N VAL A 156 -11.28 0.03 -8.00
CA VAL A 156 -10.41 0.24 -9.17
C VAL A 156 -11.05 1.17 -10.20
N HIS A 157 -12.36 1.08 -10.37
CA HIS A 157 -13.15 1.80 -11.37
C HIS A 157 -14.09 2.85 -10.77
N ASP A 158 -13.75 3.38 -9.60
CA ASP A 158 -14.31 4.62 -9.06
C ASP A 158 -14.11 5.84 -10.01
N GLN A 159 -13.26 5.64 -11.02
CA GLN A 159 -13.00 6.48 -12.17
C GLN A 159 -12.51 5.62 -13.35
N PRO A 160 -12.56 6.12 -14.60
CA PRO A 160 -12.06 5.39 -15.76
C PRO A 160 -10.62 4.86 -15.57
N PHE A 161 -10.38 3.60 -15.95
CA PHE A 161 -9.06 2.97 -15.84
C PHE A 161 -8.38 2.84 -17.21
N SER A 162 -7.13 3.29 -17.31
CA SER A 162 -6.28 3.07 -18.49
C SER A 162 -4.82 2.86 -18.10
N ARG A 163 -4.04 2.26 -18.99
CA ARG A 163 -2.62 1.97 -18.79
C ARG A 163 -1.83 2.38 -20.03
N HIS A 164 -0.73 3.11 -19.81
CA HIS A 164 0.27 3.36 -20.84
C HIS A 164 1.29 2.21 -20.88
N ILE A 165 1.50 1.65 -22.06
CA ILE A 165 2.52 0.64 -22.36
C ILE A 165 3.37 1.21 -23.49
N ASN A 166 4.51 1.80 -23.13
CA ASN A 166 5.33 2.59 -24.04
C ASN A 166 4.48 3.65 -24.78
N GLU A 167 4.38 3.56 -26.10
CA GLU A 167 3.60 4.46 -26.95
C GLU A 167 2.10 4.12 -27.02
N ASN A 168 1.67 2.96 -26.49
CA ASN A 168 0.29 2.50 -26.56
C ASN A 168 -0.51 2.89 -25.30
N LEU A 169 -1.80 3.18 -25.47
CA LEU A 169 -2.74 3.44 -24.38
C LEU A 169 -3.86 2.39 -24.41
N ALA A 170 -3.85 1.47 -23.44
CA ALA A 170 -4.90 0.47 -23.26
C ALA A 170 -5.97 0.99 -22.28
N LYS A 171 -7.24 0.93 -22.66
CA LYS A 171 -8.38 1.39 -21.85
C LYS A 171 -9.18 0.20 -21.35
N SER A 172 -9.56 0.22 -20.08
CA SER A 172 -10.40 -0.82 -19.50
C SER A 172 -11.80 -0.85 -20.13
N PRO A 173 -12.41 -2.04 -20.27
CA PRO A 173 -13.86 -2.18 -20.40
C PRO A 173 -14.60 -1.56 -19.21
N SER A 174 -15.91 -1.38 -19.34
CA SER A 174 -16.73 -0.90 -18.24
C SER A 174 -16.77 -1.90 -17.07
N PRO A 175 -17.03 -1.43 -15.83
CA PRO A 175 -17.10 -2.32 -14.66
C PRO A 175 -18.15 -3.41 -14.80
N LEU A 176 -19.28 -3.11 -15.47
CA LEU A 176 -20.35 -4.07 -15.71
C LEU A 176 -19.94 -5.15 -16.72
N GLU A 177 -19.20 -4.80 -17.78
CA GLU A 177 -18.65 -5.77 -18.73
C GLU A 177 -17.61 -6.68 -18.08
N LEU A 178 -16.74 -6.11 -17.22
CA LEU A 178 -15.79 -6.89 -16.43
C LEU A 178 -16.51 -7.82 -15.45
N TYR A 179 -17.52 -7.33 -14.74
CA TYR A 179 -18.36 -8.15 -13.86
C TYR A 179 -18.99 -9.32 -14.63
N ASP A 180 -19.63 -9.05 -15.76
CA ASP A 180 -20.23 -10.06 -16.63
C ASP A 180 -19.20 -11.09 -17.11
N PHE A 181 -18.01 -10.63 -17.54
CA PHE A 181 -16.93 -11.52 -17.96
C PHE A 181 -16.49 -12.41 -16.81
N TYR A 182 -16.21 -11.84 -15.65
CA TYR A 182 -15.63 -12.62 -14.55
C TYR A 182 -16.63 -13.63 -13.97
N THR A 183 -17.88 -13.21 -13.74
CA THR A 183 -18.90 -14.09 -13.16
C THR A 183 -19.32 -15.23 -14.09
N LYS A 184 -19.44 -14.99 -15.39
CA LYS A 184 -19.79 -16.04 -16.39
C LYS A 184 -18.69 -17.09 -16.58
N ASN A 185 -17.44 -16.71 -16.32
CA ASN A 185 -16.27 -17.55 -16.59
C ASN A 185 -15.57 -18.09 -15.34
N GLU A 186 -16.14 -17.88 -14.15
CA GLU A 186 -15.54 -18.21 -12.86
C GLU A 186 -14.99 -19.65 -12.79
N SER A 187 -15.75 -20.62 -13.32
CA SER A 187 -15.36 -22.04 -13.30
C SER A 187 -14.09 -22.35 -14.09
N ALA A 188 -13.76 -21.54 -15.10
CA ALA A 188 -12.57 -21.68 -15.93
C ALA A 188 -11.33 -20.95 -15.36
N MET A 189 -11.49 -20.10 -14.34
CA MET A 189 -10.40 -19.32 -13.76
C MET A 189 -9.55 -20.10 -12.77
N TYR A 190 -8.26 -19.77 -12.67
CA TYR A 190 -7.31 -20.49 -11.82
C TYR A 190 -7.64 -20.37 -10.33
N PHE A 191 -7.69 -19.15 -9.76
CA PHE A 191 -8.07 -18.93 -8.36
C PHE A 191 -9.58 -18.87 -8.12
N GLY A 192 -10.38 -18.68 -9.18
CA GLY A 192 -11.75 -18.20 -9.07
C GLY A 192 -11.81 -16.75 -8.58
N ILE A 193 -13.02 -16.26 -8.28
CA ILE A 193 -13.27 -14.85 -7.92
C ILE A 193 -14.03 -14.66 -6.61
N LYS A 194 -14.73 -15.68 -6.10
CA LYS A 194 -15.52 -15.55 -4.86
C LYS A 194 -14.66 -15.58 -3.58
N ALA A 195 -13.66 -16.45 -3.56
CA ALA A 195 -12.85 -16.72 -2.36
C ALA A 195 -11.55 -15.89 -2.30
N VAL A 196 -11.23 -15.15 -3.37
CA VAL A 196 -10.07 -14.26 -3.39
C VAL A 196 -10.46 -12.94 -2.71
N PRO A 197 -9.68 -12.47 -1.71
CA PRO A 197 -9.91 -11.17 -1.07
C PRO A 197 -9.96 -10.01 -2.08
N ALA A 198 -10.79 -9.00 -1.81
CA ALA A 198 -10.91 -7.78 -2.60
C ALA A 198 -9.54 -7.11 -2.80
N GLU A 199 -8.73 -7.07 -1.73
CA GLU A 199 -7.35 -6.58 -1.68
C GLU A 199 -6.43 -7.23 -2.74
N LEU A 200 -6.71 -8.48 -3.13
CA LEU A 200 -6.00 -9.21 -4.17
C LEU A 200 -6.71 -9.12 -5.53
N LEU A 201 -8.04 -9.04 -5.53
CA LEU A 201 -8.83 -8.91 -6.76
C LEU A 201 -8.64 -7.55 -7.45
N ILE A 202 -8.20 -6.49 -6.77
CA ILE A 202 -7.84 -5.23 -7.44
C ILE A 202 -6.78 -5.45 -8.53
N TRP A 203 -5.91 -6.46 -8.38
CA TRP A 203 -4.87 -6.86 -9.35
C TRP A 203 -5.37 -7.81 -10.44
N VAL A 204 -6.67 -8.11 -10.43
CA VAL A 204 -7.37 -8.86 -11.49
C VAL A 204 -8.23 -7.90 -12.29
N VAL A 205 -9.03 -7.08 -11.60
CA VAL A 205 -10.04 -6.23 -12.24
C VAL A 205 -9.49 -4.96 -12.87
N ASP A 206 -8.21 -4.64 -12.68
CA ASP A 206 -7.49 -3.58 -13.42
C ASP A 206 -7.05 -4.04 -14.82
N ASN A 207 -7.88 -4.89 -15.43
CA ASN A 207 -7.65 -5.46 -16.74
C ASN A 207 -8.00 -4.44 -17.82
N THR A 208 -7.00 -4.06 -18.62
CA THR A 208 -7.19 -3.11 -19.73
C THR A 208 -7.28 -3.77 -21.10
N ALA A 209 -7.35 -5.11 -21.18
CA ALA A 209 -7.71 -5.78 -22.42
C ALA A 209 -9.20 -5.58 -22.72
N SER A 210 -9.54 -5.58 -24.01
CA SER A 210 -10.93 -5.69 -24.44
C SER A 210 -11.54 -7.00 -23.94
N ILE A 211 -12.86 -7.07 -23.87
CA ILE A 211 -13.55 -8.32 -23.50
C ILE A 211 -13.23 -9.45 -24.48
N ASP A 212 -13.01 -9.14 -25.75
CA ASP A 212 -12.65 -10.15 -26.76
C ASP A 212 -11.23 -10.67 -26.58
N ASP A 213 -10.28 -9.81 -26.22
CA ASP A 213 -8.91 -10.22 -25.87
C ASP A 213 -8.90 -11.05 -24.58
N ALA A 214 -9.71 -10.68 -23.59
CA ALA A 214 -9.85 -11.43 -22.35
C ALA A 214 -10.45 -12.82 -22.60
N LYS A 215 -11.48 -12.93 -23.45
CA LYS A 215 -12.05 -14.22 -23.89
C LYS A 215 -11.04 -15.06 -24.66
N TRP A 216 -10.28 -14.44 -25.57
CA TRP A 216 -9.22 -15.13 -26.31
C TRP A 216 -8.15 -15.69 -25.38
N ALA A 217 -7.70 -14.89 -24.41
CA ALA A 217 -6.73 -15.32 -23.42
C ALA A 217 -7.29 -16.46 -22.54
N LEU A 218 -8.53 -16.33 -22.07
CA LEU A 218 -9.19 -17.38 -21.29
C LEU A 218 -9.31 -18.69 -22.09
N ALA A 219 -9.76 -18.63 -23.34
CA ALA A 219 -9.90 -19.82 -24.18
C ALA A 219 -8.57 -20.56 -24.42
N LYS A 220 -7.45 -19.82 -24.42
CA LYS A 220 -6.12 -20.38 -24.66
C LYS A 220 -5.37 -20.81 -23.40
N PHE A 221 -5.61 -20.14 -22.27
CA PHE A 221 -4.78 -20.26 -21.06
C PHE A 221 -5.57 -20.58 -19.79
N ALA A 222 -6.86 -20.95 -19.89
CA ALA A 222 -7.67 -21.31 -18.73
C ALA A 222 -6.93 -22.27 -17.77
N LYS A 223 -6.98 -21.98 -16.48
CA LYS A 223 -6.30 -22.73 -15.41
C LYS A 223 -4.76 -22.81 -15.50
N ASP A 224 -4.10 -22.02 -16.34
CA ASP A 224 -2.63 -21.97 -16.38
C ASP A 224 -2.06 -21.37 -15.08
N ASP A 225 -1.25 -22.14 -14.37
CA ASP A 225 -0.54 -21.72 -13.16
C ASP A 225 0.84 -21.10 -13.47
N ALA A 226 1.30 -21.23 -14.72
CA ALA A 226 2.59 -20.78 -15.20
C ALA A 226 2.52 -19.42 -15.93
N VAL A 227 1.71 -18.49 -15.40
CA VAL A 227 1.52 -17.13 -15.96
C VAL A 227 2.84 -16.42 -16.24
N GLY A 228 3.84 -16.56 -15.36
CA GLY A 228 5.17 -15.98 -15.56
C GLY A 228 5.86 -16.45 -16.86
N ARG A 229 5.63 -17.68 -17.30
CA ARG A 229 6.24 -18.21 -18.55
C ARG A 229 5.70 -17.52 -19.79
N ARG A 230 4.48 -16.97 -19.74
CA ARG A 230 3.86 -16.22 -20.85
C ARG A 230 4.65 -14.99 -21.25
N PHE A 231 5.48 -14.45 -20.36
CA PHE A 231 6.41 -13.36 -20.69
C PHE A 231 7.36 -13.78 -21.83
N PHE A 232 7.86 -15.01 -21.79
CA PHE A 232 8.84 -15.54 -22.74
C PHE A 232 8.21 -16.13 -24.01
N ASP A 233 6.88 -16.28 -24.06
CA ASP A 233 6.15 -16.67 -25.28
C ASP A 233 6.18 -15.55 -26.34
N ILE A 234 6.44 -14.30 -25.92
CA ILE A 234 6.45 -13.14 -26.80
C ILE A 234 7.87 -12.90 -27.32
N LYS A 235 8.03 -12.94 -28.65
CA LYS A 235 9.30 -12.65 -29.32
C LYS A 235 9.76 -11.22 -29.00
N TYR A 236 11.03 -11.06 -28.62
CA TYR A 236 11.63 -9.76 -28.37
C TYR A 236 11.89 -8.99 -29.68
N ASP A 237 11.44 -7.74 -29.75
CA ASP A 237 11.65 -6.83 -30.87
C ASP A 237 13.01 -6.12 -30.75
N TYR A 238 14.07 -6.82 -31.21
CA TYR A 238 15.42 -6.27 -31.23
C TYR A 238 15.59 -5.12 -32.23
N ASP A 239 14.77 -5.05 -33.28
CA ASP A 239 14.85 -3.97 -34.26
C ASP A 239 14.37 -2.65 -33.64
N HIS A 240 13.32 -2.69 -32.82
CA HIS A 240 12.93 -1.53 -32.02
C HIS A 240 14.00 -1.19 -30.98
N PHE A 241 14.49 -2.17 -30.23
CA PHE A 241 15.46 -1.92 -29.15
C PHE A 241 16.80 -1.37 -29.63
N ARG A 242 17.31 -1.86 -30.77
CA ARG A 242 18.61 -1.46 -31.32
C ARG A 242 18.52 -0.23 -32.22
N ASN A 243 17.44 -0.11 -32.99
CA ASN A 243 17.36 0.90 -34.07
C ASN A 243 16.24 1.93 -33.86
N ASN A 244 15.46 1.82 -32.77
CA ASN A 244 14.30 2.66 -32.48
C ASN A 244 13.26 2.66 -33.63
N SER A 245 13.11 1.53 -34.32
CA SER A 245 12.10 1.35 -35.37
C SER A 245 10.68 1.34 -34.79
N LYS A 246 9.64 1.66 -35.58
CA LYS A 246 8.26 1.58 -35.07
C LYS A 246 7.85 0.13 -34.83
N LYS A 247 7.17 -0.14 -33.71
CA LYS A 247 6.65 -1.49 -33.41
C LYS A 247 5.41 -1.79 -34.24
N LYS A 248 5.36 -2.97 -34.86
CA LYS A 248 4.19 -3.43 -35.63
C LYS A 248 2.91 -3.51 -34.80
N ILE A 249 3.02 -3.86 -33.52
CA ILE A 249 1.90 -3.93 -32.59
C ILE A 249 1.25 -2.56 -32.32
N THR A 250 1.97 -1.47 -32.55
CA THR A 250 1.42 -0.11 -32.48
C THR A 250 0.73 0.26 -33.78
N GLU A 251 1.33 -0.08 -34.92
CA GLU A 251 0.80 0.27 -36.24
C GLU A 251 -0.44 -0.54 -36.62
N LEU A 252 -0.51 -1.81 -36.22
CA LEU A 252 -1.59 -2.74 -36.58
C LEU A 252 -2.68 -2.88 -35.49
N GLY A 253 -2.54 -2.12 -34.39
CA GLY A 253 -3.44 -2.15 -33.24
C GLY A 253 -2.92 -2.98 -32.06
N PHE A 254 -3.05 -2.41 -30.86
CA PHE A 254 -2.50 -2.98 -29.63
C PHE A 254 -3.48 -3.97 -28.98
N THR A 255 -3.41 -5.24 -29.39
CA THR A 255 -4.23 -6.36 -28.88
C THR A 255 -3.35 -7.54 -28.46
N LEU A 256 -3.84 -8.44 -27.62
CA LEU A 256 -3.08 -9.61 -27.17
C LEU A 256 -2.65 -10.52 -28.34
N GLN A 257 -3.50 -10.68 -29.34
CA GLN A 257 -3.30 -11.49 -30.54
C GLN A 257 -2.18 -10.89 -31.38
N ASN A 258 -2.15 -9.57 -31.52
CA ASN A 258 -1.08 -8.87 -32.24
C ASN A 258 0.24 -8.93 -31.47
N ILE A 259 0.24 -8.79 -30.14
CA ILE A 259 1.45 -8.96 -29.32
C ILE A 259 1.99 -10.38 -29.44
N ALA A 260 1.12 -11.40 -29.36
CA ALA A 260 1.50 -12.80 -29.57
C ALA A 260 2.07 -13.08 -30.96
N LYS A 261 1.56 -12.40 -32.00
CA LYS A 261 1.97 -12.63 -33.39
C LYS A 261 3.23 -11.88 -33.79
N TYR A 262 3.34 -10.61 -33.41
CA TYR A 262 4.37 -9.71 -33.91
C TYR A 262 5.50 -9.44 -32.90
N GLY A 263 5.33 -9.84 -31.64
CA GLY A 263 6.31 -9.58 -30.60
C GLY A 263 6.25 -8.15 -30.06
N GLY A 264 7.26 -7.81 -29.25
CA GLY A 264 7.42 -6.48 -28.66
C GLY A 264 8.65 -6.42 -27.75
N VAL A 265 8.82 -5.35 -27.00
CA VAL A 265 9.90 -5.25 -25.99
C VAL A 265 9.40 -5.66 -24.60
N CYS A 266 10.26 -5.59 -23.58
CA CYS A 266 9.97 -6.07 -22.23
C CYS A 266 8.63 -5.57 -21.65
N ALA A 267 8.27 -4.31 -21.92
CA ALA A 267 6.99 -3.73 -21.55
C ALA A 267 5.79 -4.46 -22.19
N ASP A 268 5.88 -4.82 -23.47
CA ASP A 268 4.80 -5.51 -24.17
C ASP A 268 4.71 -6.99 -23.72
N GLN A 269 5.86 -7.63 -23.44
CA GLN A 269 5.93 -8.98 -22.87
C GLN A 269 5.30 -9.04 -21.47
N ALA A 270 5.63 -8.07 -20.60
CA ALA A 270 5.06 -7.93 -19.27
C ALA A 270 3.55 -7.67 -19.33
N TYR A 271 3.11 -6.78 -20.22
CA TYR A 271 1.69 -6.49 -20.43
C TYR A 271 0.92 -7.73 -20.89
N PHE A 272 1.47 -8.50 -21.84
CA PHE A 272 0.84 -9.73 -22.32
C PHE A 272 0.67 -10.75 -21.19
N ALA A 273 1.75 -11.08 -20.48
CA ALA A 273 1.71 -12.06 -19.39
C ALA A 273 0.75 -11.63 -18.26
N MET A 274 0.83 -10.36 -17.85
CA MET A 274 -0.07 -9.78 -16.85
C MET A 274 -1.53 -9.93 -17.28
N THR A 275 -1.86 -9.54 -18.51
CA THR A 275 -3.23 -9.52 -19.03
C THR A 275 -3.79 -10.93 -19.22
N VAL A 276 -2.95 -11.90 -19.64
CA VAL A 276 -3.32 -13.32 -19.66
C VAL A 276 -3.70 -13.77 -18.26
N GLY A 277 -2.86 -13.50 -17.25
CA GLY A 277 -3.14 -13.84 -15.86
C GLY A 277 -4.47 -13.27 -15.37
N LYS A 278 -4.73 -11.97 -15.58
CA LYS A 278 -6.00 -11.32 -15.20
C LYS A 278 -7.20 -12.00 -15.85
N SER A 279 -7.09 -12.32 -17.14
CA SER A 279 -8.17 -12.94 -17.91
C SER A 279 -8.54 -14.34 -17.41
N ILE A 280 -7.61 -15.02 -16.73
CA ILE A 280 -7.83 -16.35 -16.13
C ILE A 280 -8.00 -16.27 -14.60
N GLY A 281 -8.22 -15.08 -14.05
CA GLY A 281 -8.46 -14.87 -12.61
C GLY A 281 -7.22 -15.02 -11.73
N VAL A 282 -6.02 -14.81 -12.26
CA VAL A 282 -4.77 -14.72 -11.49
C VAL A 282 -4.46 -13.25 -11.21
N PRO A 283 -4.31 -12.85 -9.94
CA PRO A 283 -3.77 -11.52 -9.60
C PRO A 283 -2.40 -11.33 -10.23
N THR A 284 -2.23 -10.29 -11.04
CA THR A 284 -0.97 -9.96 -11.69
C THR A 284 -0.64 -8.47 -11.63
N ALA A 285 0.65 -8.17 -11.65
CA ALA A 285 1.18 -6.82 -11.55
C ALA A 285 2.15 -6.54 -12.70
N TYR A 286 2.16 -5.28 -13.15
CA TYR A 286 3.13 -4.77 -14.11
C TYR A 286 4.25 -4.07 -13.35
N ALA A 287 5.40 -4.71 -13.25
CA ALA A 287 6.54 -4.19 -12.51
C ALA A 287 7.54 -3.51 -13.44
N THR A 288 8.16 -2.44 -12.95
CA THR A 288 9.19 -1.68 -13.66
C THR A 288 10.31 -1.26 -12.72
N ALA A 289 11.55 -1.25 -13.21
CA ALA A 289 12.67 -0.61 -12.52
C ALA A 289 13.73 -0.11 -13.51
N ASN A 290 14.62 0.74 -13.02
CA ASN A 290 15.81 1.17 -13.74
C ASN A 290 17.04 0.53 -13.12
N SER A 291 17.92 -0.01 -13.94
CA SER A 291 19.25 -0.46 -13.52
C SER A 291 20.29 0.64 -13.74
N GLY A 292 21.57 0.31 -13.57
CA GLY A 292 22.67 1.18 -14.01
C GLY A 292 22.78 1.32 -15.53
N THR A 293 21.98 0.60 -16.33
CA THR A 293 22.07 0.61 -17.80
C THR A 293 20.81 1.14 -18.48
N VAL A 294 19.65 0.55 -18.24
CA VAL A 294 18.37 0.89 -18.90
C VAL A 294 17.18 0.59 -17.98
N GLY A 295 16.02 1.15 -18.31
CA GLY A 295 14.74 0.74 -17.74
C GLY A 295 14.28 -0.63 -18.24
N HIS A 296 13.54 -1.36 -17.40
CA HIS A 296 13.00 -2.68 -17.72
C HIS A 296 11.64 -2.91 -17.08
N ALA A 297 10.84 -3.77 -17.69
CA ALA A 297 9.53 -4.17 -17.23
C ALA A 297 9.40 -5.70 -17.18
N TRP A 298 8.70 -6.21 -16.17
CA TRP A 298 8.45 -7.63 -15.99
C TRP A 298 7.09 -7.87 -15.32
N VAL A 299 6.68 -9.14 -15.25
CA VAL A 299 5.40 -9.53 -14.68
C VAL A 299 5.57 -9.97 -13.23
N GLY A 300 4.68 -9.47 -12.37
CA GLY A 300 4.40 -10.05 -11.07
C GLY A 300 3.14 -10.91 -11.14
N PHE A 301 3.11 -12.05 -10.47
CA PHE A 301 1.89 -12.86 -10.38
C PHE A 301 1.78 -13.58 -9.03
N LEU A 302 0.55 -13.69 -8.53
CA LEU A 302 0.28 -14.41 -7.30
C LEU A 302 0.30 -15.92 -7.58
N GLN A 303 1.02 -16.64 -6.73
CA GLN A 303 0.97 -18.08 -6.63
C GLN A 303 0.41 -18.45 -5.25
N ALA A 304 -0.28 -19.58 -5.17
CA ALA A 304 -0.64 -20.15 -3.88
C ALA A 304 -0.64 -21.66 -3.91
N GLN A 305 -0.32 -22.25 -2.75
CA GLN A 305 -0.36 -23.67 -2.53
C GLN A 305 -0.77 -23.94 -1.08
N GLN A 306 -1.72 -24.86 -0.86
CA GLN A 306 -2.17 -25.28 0.47
C GLN A 306 -2.54 -24.10 1.41
N GLY A 307 -3.25 -23.11 0.87
CA GLY A 307 -3.68 -21.94 1.65
C GLY A 307 -2.58 -20.94 2.01
N LYS A 308 -1.39 -21.05 1.39
CA LYS A 308 -0.29 -20.08 1.51
C LYS A 308 -0.02 -19.41 0.18
N GLY A 309 0.02 -18.09 0.15
CA GLY A 309 0.32 -17.29 -1.03
C GLY A 309 1.76 -16.77 -1.06
N TRP A 310 2.26 -16.49 -2.26
CA TRP A 310 3.43 -15.63 -2.49
C TRP A 310 3.32 -14.97 -3.86
N TRP A 311 3.82 -13.74 -3.98
CA TRP A 311 3.98 -13.10 -5.27
C TRP A 311 5.33 -13.50 -5.89
N ASN A 312 5.33 -13.84 -7.16
CA ASN A 312 6.53 -14.08 -7.94
C ASN A 312 6.78 -12.90 -8.87
N PHE A 313 7.93 -12.25 -8.68
CA PHE A 313 8.41 -11.12 -9.49
C PHE A 313 9.72 -11.46 -10.23
N ASP A 314 10.09 -12.74 -10.34
CA ASP A 314 11.36 -13.16 -10.93
C ASP A 314 11.24 -13.43 -12.44
N PHE A 315 10.05 -13.73 -12.93
CA PHE A 315 9.83 -14.00 -14.36
C PHE A 315 9.92 -12.73 -15.19
N GLY A 316 10.84 -12.76 -16.15
CA GLY A 316 11.19 -11.59 -16.94
C GLY A 316 12.11 -10.61 -16.20
N ARG A 317 12.38 -10.78 -14.90
CA ARG A 317 13.32 -9.90 -14.16
C ARG A 317 14.76 -10.36 -14.40
N TYR A 318 15.47 -9.65 -15.28
CA TYR A 318 16.85 -9.98 -15.62
C TYR A 318 17.81 -9.74 -14.44
N GLU A 319 18.98 -10.38 -14.52
CA GLU A 319 19.97 -10.44 -13.43
C GLU A 319 20.34 -9.03 -12.92
N GLU A 320 20.46 -8.06 -13.83
CA GLU A 320 20.82 -6.67 -13.53
C GLU A 320 19.75 -5.93 -12.69
N TYR A 321 18.54 -6.48 -12.57
CA TYR A 321 17.43 -5.93 -11.79
C TYR A 321 17.12 -6.72 -10.52
N ARG A 322 17.79 -7.86 -10.27
CA ARG A 322 17.56 -8.66 -9.05
C ARG A 322 17.95 -7.91 -7.78
N GLY A 323 18.95 -7.04 -7.88
CA GLY A 323 19.38 -6.16 -6.79
C GLY A 323 18.61 -4.84 -6.69
N ASN A 324 17.57 -4.61 -7.50
CA ASN A 324 16.87 -3.33 -7.61
C ASN A 324 15.37 -3.47 -7.33
N LYS A 325 14.83 -2.63 -6.46
CA LYS A 325 13.40 -2.57 -6.13
C LYS A 325 12.53 -2.35 -7.37
N GLY A 326 11.58 -3.25 -7.57
CA GLY A 326 10.53 -3.10 -8.56
C GLY A 326 9.50 -2.07 -8.10
N ASN A 327 8.90 -1.36 -9.05
CA ASN A 327 7.77 -0.47 -8.81
C ASN A 327 6.59 -0.90 -9.64
N VAL A 328 5.42 -0.94 -9.03
CA VAL A 328 4.15 -1.29 -9.66
C VAL A 328 3.15 -0.14 -9.51
N PRO A 329 2.27 0.13 -10.49
CA PRO A 329 1.12 1.00 -10.26
C PRO A 329 0.06 0.23 -9.47
N ASP A 330 -0.24 0.70 -8.28
CA ASP A 330 -1.33 0.20 -7.46
C ASP A 330 -2.68 0.48 -8.15
N PRO A 331 -3.52 -0.54 -8.42
CA PRO A 331 -4.76 -0.36 -9.15
C PRO A 331 -5.80 0.55 -8.50
N GLN A 332 -5.86 0.54 -7.18
CA GLN A 332 -6.85 1.31 -6.41
C GLN A 332 -6.41 2.77 -6.32
N THR A 333 -5.21 2.99 -5.79
CA THR A 333 -4.70 4.34 -5.47
C THR A 333 -4.05 5.05 -6.66
N ARG A 334 -3.71 4.30 -7.73
CA ARG A 334 -2.95 4.75 -8.91
C ARG A 334 -1.52 5.19 -8.62
N GLN A 335 -1.08 5.08 -7.37
CA GLN A 335 0.28 5.45 -6.99
C GLN A 335 1.27 4.37 -7.37
N ARG A 336 2.54 4.77 -7.55
CA ARG A 336 3.63 3.82 -7.69
C ARG A 336 4.00 3.32 -6.31
N VAL A 337 3.89 2.01 -6.11
CA VAL A 337 4.28 1.34 -4.87
C VAL A 337 5.40 0.33 -5.17
N PRO A 338 6.26 0.02 -4.19
CA PRO A 338 7.26 -1.03 -4.35
C PRO A 338 6.60 -2.40 -4.57
N ASP A 339 7.21 -3.26 -5.39
CA ASP A 339 6.74 -4.64 -5.59
C ASP A 339 6.64 -5.43 -4.28
N ALA A 340 7.53 -5.19 -3.31
CA ALA A 340 7.47 -5.77 -1.97
C ALA A 340 6.18 -5.46 -1.20
N PHE A 341 5.54 -4.30 -1.44
CA PHE A 341 4.28 -3.95 -0.79
C PHE A 341 3.15 -4.81 -1.34
N VAL A 342 3.19 -5.10 -2.64
CA VAL A 342 2.31 -6.09 -3.26
C VAL A 342 2.61 -7.47 -2.71
N SER A 343 3.90 -7.86 -2.60
CA SER A 343 4.29 -9.16 -2.07
C SER A 343 3.72 -9.44 -0.68
N LEU A 344 3.66 -8.44 0.20
CA LEU A 344 3.05 -8.55 1.53
C LEU A 344 1.57 -8.99 1.46
N THR A 345 0.82 -8.56 0.44
CA THR A 345 -0.61 -8.92 0.29
C THR A 345 -0.82 -10.42 0.08
N ALA A 346 0.21 -11.18 -0.31
CA ALA A 346 0.10 -12.64 -0.41
C ALA A 346 -0.22 -13.32 0.93
N GLU A 347 0.12 -12.71 2.07
CA GLU A 347 -0.26 -13.19 3.41
C GLU A 347 -1.78 -13.17 3.63
N MET A 348 -2.54 -12.46 2.80
CA MET A 348 -4.01 -12.49 2.86
C MET A 348 -4.58 -13.80 2.35
N ILE A 349 -3.82 -14.58 1.56
CA ILE A 349 -4.19 -15.95 1.21
C ILE A 349 -4.20 -16.80 2.49
N GLY A 350 -5.35 -17.39 2.77
CA GLY A 350 -5.57 -18.19 3.98
C GLY A 350 -6.02 -17.37 5.20
N THR A 351 -5.94 -16.04 5.16
CA THR A 351 -6.43 -15.17 6.24
C THR A 351 -7.94 -14.97 6.10
N LYS A 352 -8.71 -15.23 7.16
CA LYS A 352 -10.18 -15.14 7.12
C LYS A 352 -10.63 -13.68 7.00
N PRO A 353 -11.78 -13.39 6.35
CA PRO A 353 -12.30 -12.03 6.26
C PRO A 353 -12.43 -11.35 7.63
N ALA A 354 -12.91 -12.08 8.64
CA ALA A 354 -13.06 -11.58 10.00
C ALA A 354 -11.71 -11.13 10.62
N ASP A 355 -10.61 -11.82 10.33
CA ASP A 355 -9.29 -11.47 10.88
C ASP A 355 -8.72 -10.24 10.17
N ARG A 356 -8.91 -10.12 8.85
CA ARG A 356 -8.54 -8.91 8.09
C ARG A 356 -9.30 -7.67 8.57
N GLN A 357 -10.60 -7.81 8.78
CA GLN A 357 -11.45 -6.74 9.32
C GLN A 357 -11.06 -6.37 10.75
N ALA A 358 -10.73 -7.36 11.59
CA ALA A 358 -10.27 -7.11 12.96
C ALA A 358 -8.94 -6.34 12.96
N ALA A 359 -7.99 -6.68 12.08
CA ALA A 359 -6.74 -5.92 11.95
C ALA A 359 -6.99 -4.46 11.58
N ALA A 360 -7.87 -4.19 10.61
CA ALA A 360 -8.23 -2.83 10.24
C ALA A 360 -8.92 -2.08 11.40
N ALA A 361 -9.89 -2.71 12.07
CA ALA A 361 -10.61 -2.11 13.18
C ALA A 361 -9.71 -1.82 14.41
N LEU A 362 -8.74 -2.69 14.69
CA LEU A 362 -7.76 -2.49 15.75
C LEU A 362 -6.79 -1.34 15.42
N THR A 363 -6.39 -1.20 14.15
CA THR A 363 -5.62 -0.04 13.67
C THR A 363 -6.40 1.26 13.82
N ASP A 364 -7.69 1.27 13.44
CA ASP A 364 -8.56 2.44 13.64
C ASP A 364 -8.67 2.80 15.11
N ALA A 365 -8.86 1.79 15.98
CA ALA A 365 -8.92 1.97 17.41
C ALA A 365 -7.61 2.55 17.98
N ALA A 366 -6.44 2.08 17.53
CA ALA A 366 -5.14 2.60 17.93
C ALA A 366 -4.97 4.08 17.52
N ASN A 367 -5.32 4.41 16.28
CA ASN A 367 -5.24 5.78 15.77
C ASN A 367 -6.25 6.71 16.45
N LEU A 368 -7.43 6.20 16.82
CA LEU A 368 -8.43 6.95 17.57
C LEU A 368 -7.96 7.21 19.00
N LEU A 369 -7.35 6.22 19.68
CA LEU A 369 -6.75 6.43 21.00
C LEU A 369 -5.75 7.59 20.97
N ALA A 370 -4.95 7.74 19.93
CA ALA A 370 -4.00 8.86 19.82
C ALA A 370 -4.64 10.25 19.84
N GLN A 371 -5.95 10.35 19.59
CA GLN A 371 -6.71 11.59 19.50
C GLN A 371 -7.57 11.87 20.75
N LEU A 372 -7.62 10.95 21.72
CA LEU A 372 -8.42 11.09 22.93
C LEU A 372 -7.69 11.92 24.02
N PRO A 373 -8.39 12.34 25.10
CA PRO A 373 -7.76 12.94 26.28
C PRO A 373 -6.86 11.95 27.03
N SER A 374 -5.80 12.44 27.69
CA SER A 374 -4.64 11.65 28.13
C SER A 374 -4.70 11.04 29.53
N THR A 375 -5.78 11.20 30.28
CA THR A 375 -5.90 10.66 31.64
C THR A 375 -6.96 9.55 31.74
N ALA A 376 -6.79 8.63 32.69
CA ALA A 376 -7.76 7.57 32.94
C ALA A 376 -9.13 8.10 33.40
N ALA A 377 -9.18 9.31 33.98
CA ALA A 377 -10.43 9.95 34.39
C ALA A 377 -11.26 10.43 33.18
N ASP A 378 -10.56 10.78 32.09
CA ASP A 378 -11.13 11.33 30.86
C ASP A 378 -11.33 10.25 29.77
N ALA A 379 -10.90 9.01 30.04
CA ALA A 379 -11.13 7.89 29.15
C ALA A 379 -12.65 7.61 28.99
N PRO A 380 -13.09 7.10 27.82
CA PRO A 380 -14.48 6.69 27.61
C PRO A 380 -14.96 5.77 28.74
N LYS A 381 -16.03 6.16 29.43
CA LYS A 381 -16.55 5.41 30.60
C LYS A 381 -17.50 4.32 30.13
N LEU A 382 -17.32 3.11 30.65
CA LEU A 382 -18.29 2.04 30.47
C LEU A 382 -19.58 2.39 31.23
N PRO A 383 -20.76 2.15 30.62
CA PRO A 383 -22.02 2.15 31.36
C PRO A 383 -21.99 1.11 32.49
N GLU A 384 -22.71 1.37 33.58
CA GLU A 384 -22.71 0.52 34.78
C GLU A 384 -23.18 -0.92 34.51
N GLU A 385 -24.03 -1.09 33.48
CA GLU A 385 -24.54 -2.36 33.02
C GLU A 385 -23.55 -3.18 32.18
N VAL A 386 -22.37 -2.64 31.82
CA VAL A 386 -21.39 -3.34 30.98
C VAL A 386 -20.29 -3.96 31.83
N ILE A 387 -20.02 -5.25 31.60
CA ILE A 387 -18.92 -5.97 32.25
C ILE A 387 -17.59 -5.49 31.66
N ALA A 388 -16.75 -4.86 32.50
CA ALA A 388 -15.43 -4.39 32.10
C ALA A 388 -14.51 -5.56 31.72
N PRO A 389 -14.03 -5.66 30.45
CA PRO A 389 -13.14 -6.74 30.04
C PRO A 389 -11.72 -6.61 30.59
N ARG A 390 -11.29 -5.39 30.94
CA ARG A 390 -9.97 -5.09 31.53
C ARG A 390 -10.09 -4.19 32.76
N PRO A 391 -9.16 -4.27 33.72
CA PRO A 391 -9.25 -3.54 34.99
C PRO A 391 -8.96 -2.04 34.89
N LYS A 392 -8.18 -1.62 33.88
CA LYS A 392 -7.84 -0.20 33.63
C LYS A 392 -8.06 0.12 32.16
N PRO A 393 -8.71 1.24 31.79
CA PRO A 393 -8.83 1.63 30.40
C PRO A 393 -7.47 1.91 29.77
N ARG A 394 -7.35 1.66 28.46
CA ARG A 394 -6.29 2.25 27.64
C ARG A 394 -6.49 3.77 27.53
N ILE A 395 -5.39 4.50 27.52
CA ILE A 395 -5.32 5.95 27.38
C ILE A 395 -4.39 6.31 26.22
N THR A 396 -4.06 7.59 26.04
CA THR A 396 -3.28 8.07 24.88
C THR A 396 -1.78 7.87 25.01
N GLN A 397 -1.36 6.78 25.66
CA GLN A 397 0.04 6.42 25.83
C GLN A 397 0.52 5.54 24.67
N ALA A 398 1.80 5.65 24.33
CA ALA A 398 2.40 4.85 23.25
C ALA A 398 2.25 3.34 23.49
N ASP A 399 2.41 2.86 24.73
CA ASP A 399 2.22 1.44 25.07
C ASP A 399 0.81 0.93 24.77
N ASP A 400 -0.23 1.74 25.03
CA ASP A 400 -1.61 1.36 24.77
C ASP A 400 -1.93 1.30 23.28
N GLN A 401 -1.37 2.21 22.48
CA GLN A 401 -1.48 2.17 21.02
C GLN A 401 -0.72 0.97 20.45
N LEU A 402 0.50 0.71 20.94
CA LEU A 402 1.29 -0.46 20.55
C LEU A 402 0.58 -1.77 20.88
N GLU A 403 -0.11 -1.87 22.02
CA GLU A 403 -0.89 -3.06 22.37
C GLU A 403 -1.95 -3.37 21.29
N LEU A 404 -2.68 -2.35 20.82
CA LEU A 404 -3.68 -2.51 19.77
C LEU A 404 -3.06 -2.82 18.39
N LEU A 405 -1.95 -2.17 18.04
CA LEU A 405 -1.24 -2.44 16.78
C LEU A 405 -0.64 -3.85 16.76
N ASP A 406 -0.09 -4.33 17.87
CA ASP A 406 0.39 -5.70 18.02
C ASP A 406 -0.76 -6.72 17.86
N LEU A 407 -1.93 -6.42 18.45
CA LEU A 407 -3.12 -7.25 18.24
C LEU A 407 -3.54 -7.25 16.77
N ALA A 408 -3.54 -6.10 16.10
CA ALA A 408 -3.89 -5.99 14.68
C ALA A 408 -2.98 -6.87 13.81
N LEU A 409 -1.67 -6.78 14.03
CA LEU A 409 -0.66 -7.53 13.27
C LEU A 409 -0.70 -9.04 13.54
N ARG A 410 -1.18 -9.47 14.71
CA ARG A 410 -1.45 -10.88 14.99
C ARG A 410 -2.66 -11.41 14.22
N GLN A 411 -3.67 -10.58 13.98
CA GLN A 411 -4.83 -10.97 13.16
C GLN A 411 -4.48 -11.02 11.68
N ASN A 412 -3.75 -10.03 11.19
CA ASN A 412 -3.33 -9.97 9.79
C ASN A 412 -1.98 -9.23 9.63
N PRO A 413 -0.86 -9.95 9.49
CA PRO A 413 0.45 -9.32 9.29
C PRO A 413 0.54 -8.57 7.95
N ALA A 414 -0.37 -8.87 7.00
CA ALA A 414 -0.44 -8.20 5.71
C ALA A 414 -1.03 -6.78 5.78
N HIS A 415 -1.60 -6.39 6.93
CA HIS A 415 -2.28 -5.10 7.06
C HIS A 415 -1.25 -3.96 7.19
N ALA A 416 -0.82 -3.43 6.04
CA ALA A 416 0.23 -2.42 5.94
C ALA A 416 -0.03 -1.16 6.80
N PHE A 417 -1.28 -0.75 6.98
CA PHE A 417 -1.62 0.44 7.76
C PHE A 417 -1.26 0.31 9.25
N ALA A 418 -1.32 -0.89 9.85
CA ALA A 418 -0.85 -1.08 11.22
C ALA A 418 0.66 -0.82 11.34
N TRP A 419 1.44 -1.29 10.35
CA TRP A 419 2.87 -1.01 10.27
C TRP A 419 3.16 0.47 10.04
N PHE A 420 2.34 1.17 9.24
CA PHE A 420 2.50 2.61 9.01
C PHE A 420 2.13 3.44 10.25
N SER A 421 1.10 3.06 11.02
CA SER A 421 0.81 3.68 12.32
C SER A 421 1.97 3.50 13.30
N LEU A 422 2.56 2.30 13.37
CA LEU A 422 3.76 2.04 14.18
C LEU A 422 4.95 2.90 13.74
N ARG A 423 5.16 3.03 12.43
CA ARG A 423 6.19 3.90 11.85
C ARG A 423 5.97 5.36 12.21
N GLU A 424 4.74 5.85 12.14
CA GLU A 424 4.37 7.24 12.48
C GLU A 424 4.65 7.55 13.97
N LEU A 425 4.39 6.60 14.87
CA LEU A 425 4.76 6.73 16.29
C LEU A 425 6.28 6.91 16.45
N ALA A 426 7.08 6.19 15.67
CA ALA A 426 8.53 6.33 15.69
C ALA A 426 8.97 7.70 15.14
N GLU A 427 8.41 8.14 13.99
CA GLU A 427 8.70 9.44 13.36
C GLU A 427 8.40 10.62 14.30
N LYS A 428 7.34 10.52 15.10
CA LYS A 428 6.94 11.54 16.08
C LYS A 428 7.74 11.48 17.39
N ASN A 429 8.77 10.64 17.49
CA ASN A 429 9.53 10.39 18.73
C ASN A 429 8.65 9.95 19.91
N GLN A 430 7.54 9.27 19.64
CA GLN A 430 6.61 8.79 20.67
C GLN A 430 6.99 7.41 21.21
N LEU A 431 7.98 6.75 20.61
CA LEU A 431 8.49 5.46 21.04
C LEU A 431 9.83 5.58 21.77
N SER A 432 9.96 4.90 22.90
CA SER A 432 11.24 4.66 23.58
C SER A 432 12.15 3.74 22.76
N LEU A 433 13.44 3.73 23.07
CA LEU A 433 14.40 2.84 22.40
C LEU A 433 14.02 1.36 22.53
N ASP A 434 13.54 0.93 23.71
CA ASP A 434 13.12 -0.45 23.94
C ASP A 434 11.83 -0.81 23.18
N GLN A 435 10.91 0.14 23.04
CA GLN A 435 9.73 -0.04 22.18
C GLN A 435 10.15 -0.18 20.71
N LYS A 436 11.05 0.68 20.21
CA LYS A 436 11.59 0.58 18.84
C LYS A 436 12.29 -0.75 18.59
N LYS A 437 13.10 -1.24 19.53
CA LYS A 437 13.79 -2.54 19.43
C LYS A 437 12.80 -3.71 19.36
N ARG A 438 11.82 -3.77 20.27
CA ARG A 438 10.77 -4.81 20.26
C ARG A 438 9.96 -4.80 18.96
N ALA A 439 9.59 -3.60 18.49
CA ALA A 439 8.86 -3.42 17.24
C ALA A 439 9.68 -3.89 16.02
N ALA A 440 10.97 -3.54 15.97
CA ALA A 440 11.89 -4.00 14.94
C ALA A 440 12.07 -5.53 14.95
N GLU A 441 12.17 -6.15 16.12
CA GLU A 441 12.24 -7.62 16.25
C GLU A 441 10.99 -8.31 15.67
N SER A 442 9.80 -7.81 16.01
CA SER A 442 8.52 -8.30 15.47
C SER A 442 8.45 -8.11 13.94
N LEU A 443 8.83 -6.94 13.45
CA LEU A 443 8.89 -6.64 12.02
C LEU A 443 9.83 -7.61 11.29
N LEU A 444 11.04 -7.81 11.81
CA LEU A 444 12.04 -8.67 11.16
C LEU A 444 11.63 -10.15 11.19
N LYS A 445 10.96 -10.60 12.26
CA LYS A 445 10.41 -11.96 12.35
C LYS A 445 9.34 -12.23 11.31
N ILE A 446 8.48 -11.24 11.02
CA ILE A 446 7.33 -11.40 10.12
C ILE A 446 7.71 -11.10 8.67
N THR A 447 8.51 -10.05 8.45
CA THR A 447 8.76 -9.46 7.12
C THR A 447 10.22 -9.41 6.71
N GLY A 448 11.17 -9.51 7.64
CA GLY A 448 12.58 -9.12 7.42
C GLY A 448 13.27 -9.85 6.27
N THR A 449 13.06 -11.17 6.15
CA THR A 449 13.64 -11.96 5.05
C THR A 449 12.71 -12.09 3.85
N LYS A 450 11.39 -12.13 4.09
CA LYS A 450 10.39 -12.38 3.04
C LYS A 450 10.06 -11.13 2.22
N TYR A 451 10.08 -9.96 2.86
CA TYR A 451 9.71 -8.66 2.30
C TYR A 451 10.72 -7.56 2.72
N PRO A 452 12.01 -7.69 2.33
CA PRO A 452 13.08 -6.85 2.87
C PRO A 452 12.89 -5.35 2.62
N ASP A 453 12.34 -4.95 1.47
CA ASP A 453 12.11 -3.54 1.14
C ASP A 453 11.01 -2.94 2.01
N PHE A 454 9.95 -3.72 2.29
CA PHE A 454 8.90 -3.31 3.21
C PHE A 454 9.45 -3.18 4.63
N ALA A 455 10.26 -4.16 5.07
CA ALA A 455 10.91 -4.12 6.37
C ALA A 455 11.80 -2.87 6.52
N LEU A 456 12.60 -2.52 5.50
CA LEU A 456 13.42 -1.31 5.57
C LEU A 456 12.58 -0.04 5.68
N VAL A 457 11.46 0.07 4.93
CA VAL A 457 10.58 1.25 5.00
C VAL A 457 10.02 1.47 6.41
N ILE A 458 9.69 0.40 7.13
CA ILE A 458 9.18 0.51 8.50
C ILE A 458 10.33 0.73 9.50
N LEU A 459 11.48 0.08 9.29
CA LEU A 459 12.64 0.16 10.18
C LEU A 459 13.34 1.52 10.13
N LYS A 460 13.41 2.15 8.96
CA LYS A 460 14.16 3.40 8.74
C LYS A 460 13.77 4.49 9.75
N PRO A 461 12.49 4.88 9.92
CA PRO A 461 12.15 5.91 10.89
C PRO A 461 12.35 5.51 12.35
N MET A 462 12.33 4.21 12.67
CA MET A 462 12.70 3.73 14.00
C MET A 462 14.18 3.96 14.28
N ILE A 463 15.05 3.84 13.29
CA ILE A 463 16.47 4.14 13.43
C ILE A 463 16.70 5.65 13.44
N GLU A 464 16.09 6.40 12.51
CA GLU A 464 16.26 7.86 12.35
C GLU A 464 15.85 8.67 13.58
N SER A 465 14.92 8.14 14.37
CA SER A 465 14.40 8.76 15.58
C SER A 465 15.19 8.42 16.86
N VAL A 466 16.33 7.72 16.76
CA VAL A 466 17.18 7.44 17.94
C VAL A 466 18.07 8.63 18.26
N ASP A 467 17.92 9.18 19.46
CA ASP A 467 18.65 10.39 19.90
C ASP A 467 20.17 10.16 20.07
N ASP A 468 20.56 9.00 20.59
CA ASP A 468 21.98 8.68 20.75
C ASP A 468 22.62 8.34 19.39
N VAL A 469 23.44 9.25 18.89
CA VAL A 469 24.11 9.15 17.58
C VAL A 469 24.92 7.86 17.42
N LYS A 470 25.56 7.37 18.49
CA LYS A 470 26.37 6.14 18.42
C LYS A 470 25.49 4.91 18.28
N GLU A 471 24.40 4.85 19.02
CA GLU A 471 23.40 3.79 18.91
C GLU A 471 22.70 3.84 17.55
N GLN A 472 22.36 5.03 17.06
CA GLN A 472 21.78 5.22 15.75
C GLN A 472 22.70 4.71 14.63
N ASP A 473 23.98 5.05 14.66
CA ASP A 473 24.98 4.53 13.73
C ASP A 473 25.15 3.01 13.82
N ARG A 474 25.09 2.45 15.04
CA ARG A 474 25.12 1.01 15.26
C ARG A 474 23.91 0.32 14.62
N LEU A 475 22.72 0.89 14.78
CA LEU A 475 21.50 0.38 14.17
C LEU A 475 21.54 0.45 12.64
N TRP A 476 22.06 1.54 12.07
CA TRP A 476 22.29 1.62 10.63
C TRP A 476 23.27 0.57 10.12
N SER A 477 24.36 0.35 10.86
CA SER A 477 25.34 -0.70 10.53
C SER A 477 24.73 -2.10 10.60
N ASN A 478 23.85 -2.36 11.57
CA ASN A 478 23.12 -3.62 11.66
C ASN A 478 22.15 -3.80 10.49
N ALA A 479 21.38 -2.77 10.14
CA ALA A 479 20.48 -2.79 8.99
C ALA A 479 21.26 -3.04 7.69
N PHE A 480 22.41 -2.37 7.51
CA PHE A 480 23.28 -2.58 6.36
C PHE A 480 23.72 -4.04 6.25
N ASN A 481 24.19 -4.65 7.34
CA ASN A 481 24.62 -6.05 7.36
C ASN A 481 23.48 -7.02 7.03
N LEU A 482 22.25 -6.70 7.47
CA LEU A 482 21.06 -7.49 7.19
C LEU A 482 20.68 -7.44 5.70
N PHE A 483 20.75 -6.26 5.07
CA PHE A 483 20.27 -6.03 3.72
C PHE A 483 21.39 -5.98 2.66
N GLN A 484 22.65 -6.25 3.01
CA GLN A 484 23.82 -6.10 2.13
C GLN A 484 23.75 -6.86 0.79
N LYS A 485 22.94 -7.93 0.70
CA LYS A 485 22.73 -8.70 -0.54
C LYS A 485 21.81 -8.00 -1.55
N ARG A 486 21.08 -6.97 -1.11
CA ARG A 486 20.19 -6.14 -1.92
C ARG A 486 20.85 -4.79 -2.12
N ALA A 487 21.47 -4.62 -3.30
CA ALA A 487 22.33 -3.46 -3.58
C ALA A 487 21.58 -2.13 -3.44
N ASP A 488 20.30 -2.08 -3.82
CA ASP A 488 19.41 -0.94 -3.62
C ASP A 488 19.22 -0.59 -2.14
N LEU A 489 18.80 -1.55 -1.32
CA LEU A 489 18.55 -1.35 0.11
C LEU A 489 19.85 -1.01 0.86
N ALA A 490 20.94 -1.72 0.53
CA ALA A 490 22.26 -1.47 1.08
C ALA A 490 22.78 -0.07 0.74
N ALA A 491 22.56 0.38 -0.50
CA ALA A 491 22.89 1.74 -0.91
C ALA A 491 22.03 2.76 -0.16
N GLU A 492 20.71 2.57 -0.10
CA GLU A 492 19.79 3.45 0.64
C GLU A 492 20.23 3.60 2.10
N ILE A 493 20.48 2.49 2.81
CA ILE A 493 20.95 2.50 4.20
C ILE A 493 22.26 3.29 4.38
N ARG A 494 23.23 3.10 3.47
CA ARG A 494 24.49 3.86 3.53
C ARG A 494 24.27 5.35 3.26
N MET A 495 23.34 5.70 2.38
CA MET A 495 22.98 7.10 2.14
C MET A 495 22.36 7.71 3.40
N GLU A 496 21.42 7.03 4.07
CA GLU A 496 20.82 7.52 5.33
C GLU A 496 21.87 7.65 6.46
N GLN A 497 22.77 6.68 6.57
CA GLN A 497 23.89 6.73 7.52
C GLN A 497 24.84 7.90 7.20
N ALA A 498 25.04 8.23 5.93
CA ALA A 498 25.82 9.41 5.54
C ALA A 498 25.13 10.70 5.99
N GLU A 499 23.80 10.80 5.80
CA GLU A 499 23.02 11.96 6.22
C GLU A 499 23.01 12.18 7.73
N LEU A 500 23.02 11.09 8.53
CA LEU A 500 23.31 11.17 9.96
C LEU A 500 24.64 11.89 10.21
N TRP A 501 25.72 11.46 9.56
CA TRP A 501 27.04 12.06 9.76
C TRP A 501 27.15 13.50 9.24
N GLU A 502 26.42 13.86 8.18
CA GLU A 502 26.29 15.25 7.73
C GLU A 502 25.65 16.12 8.83
N LYS A 503 24.55 15.69 9.44
CA LYS A 503 23.89 16.42 10.54
C LYS A 503 24.81 16.63 11.74
N GLN A 504 25.76 15.73 11.95
CA GLN A 504 26.78 15.81 13.01
C GLN A 504 28.04 16.59 12.58
N ASN A 505 28.05 17.18 11.39
CA ASN A 505 29.21 17.84 10.78
C ASN A 505 30.46 16.93 10.67
N ASN A 506 30.28 15.61 10.67
CA ASN A 506 31.35 14.64 10.50
C ASN A 506 31.52 14.27 9.03
N ILE A 507 32.13 15.18 8.28
CA ILE A 507 32.31 15.07 6.83
C ILE A 507 33.10 13.82 6.43
N ALA A 508 34.06 13.39 7.25
CA ALA A 508 34.85 12.20 6.98
C ALA A 508 33.98 10.94 6.96
N ARG A 509 33.17 10.72 8.00
CA ARG A 509 32.28 9.55 8.08
C ARG A 509 31.13 9.59 7.07
N ALA A 510 30.60 10.78 6.78
CA ALA A 510 29.63 10.94 5.70
C ALA A 510 30.24 10.58 4.34
N GLY A 511 31.46 11.06 4.07
CA GLY A 511 32.21 10.74 2.86
C GLY A 511 32.50 9.24 2.72
N GLU A 512 32.89 8.55 3.80
CA GLU A 512 33.08 7.10 3.81
C GLU A 512 31.81 6.35 3.37
N CYS A 513 30.65 6.74 3.89
CA CYS A 513 29.37 6.11 3.55
C CYS A 513 29.01 6.32 2.06
N TYR A 514 29.19 7.52 1.51
CA TYR A 514 28.97 7.76 0.08
C TYR A 514 29.97 7.02 -0.82
N MET A 515 31.23 6.98 -0.42
CA MET A 515 32.26 6.23 -1.14
C MET A 515 31.99 4.73 -1.11
N ASP A 516 31.38 4.21 -0.05
CA ASP A 516 30.92 2.83 0.01
C ASP A 516 29.88 2.52 -1.07
N VAL A 517 28.91 3.41 -1.27
CA VAL A 517 27.92 3.28 -2.35
C VAL A 517 28.58 3.33 -3.72
N ILE A 518 29.47 4.31 -3.93
CA ILE A 518 30.18 4.51 -5.19
C ILE A 518 31.06 3.29 -5.52
N ASN A 519 31.80 2.77 -4.55
CA ASN A 519 32.75 1.69 -4.81
C ASN A 519 32.08 0.33 -4.98
N ARG A 520 30.98 0.06 -4.27
CA ARG A 520 30.36 -1.27 -4.21
C ARG A 520 29.16 -1.43 -5.16
N PHE A 521 28.43 -0.36 -5.43
CA PHE A 521 27.12 -0.43 -6.09
C PHE A 521 27.02 0.41 -7.37
N ALA A 522 28.13 0.93 -7.89
CA ALA A 522 28.16 1.80 -9.08
C ALA A 522 27.42 1.26 -10.32
N ASN A 523 27.49 -0.06 -10.54
CA ASN A 523 26.85 -0.73 -11.69
C ASN A 523 25.53 -1.42 -11.34
N ALA A 524 25.15 -1.49 -10.05
CA ALA A 524 23.98 -2.25 -9.62
C ALA A 524 22.66 -1.50 -9.89
N GLY A 525 22.65 -0.18 -9.72
CA GLY A 525 21.47 0.65 -9.96
C GLY A 525 21.82 2.13 -10.09
N PRO A 526 20.82 3.02 -10.20
CA PRO A 526 21.04 4.44 -10.47
C PRO A 526 21.61 5.24 -9.27
N PHE A 527 21.81 4.60 -8.11
CA PHE A 527 22.12 5.26 -6.84
C PHE A 527 23.47 5.98 -6.82
N VAL A 528 24.43 5.53 -7.65
CA VAL A 528 25.78 6.11 -7.75
C VAL A 528 25.77 7.60 -8.09
N ILE A 529 24.78 8.05 -8.86
CA ILE A 529 24.69 9.44 -9.29
C ILE A 529 24.35 10.35 -8.10
N THR A 530 23.42 9.93 -7.26
CA THR A 530 23.09 10.65 -6.02
C THR A 530 24.28 10.64 -5.06
N ALA A 531 24.94 9.49 -4.89
CA ALA A 531 26.11 9.36 -4.03
C ALA A 531 27.28 10.26 -4.50
N LEU A 532 27.54 10.31 -5.81
CA LEU A 532 28.54 11.21 -6.41
C LEU A 532 28.23 12.68 -6.16
N SER A 533 26.97 13.09 -6.40
CA SER A 533 26.54 14.47 -6.19
C SER A 533 26.70 14.91 -4.73
N LYS A 534 26.32 14.04 -3.78
CA LYS A 534 26.50 14.31 -2.34
C LYS A 534 27.97 14.32 -1.94
N ALA A 535 28.79 13.37 -2.42
CA ALA A 535 30.22 13.34 -2.18
C ALA A 535 30.94 14.57 -2.76
N GLU A 536 30.56 15.03 -3.96
CA GLU A 536 31.05 16.29 -4.54
C GLU A 536 30.74 17.47 -3.62
N LYS A 537 29.49 17.59 -3.15
CA LYS A 537 29.09 18.65 -2.22
C LYS A 537 29.98 18.66 -0.97
N LEU A 538 30.24 17.51 -0.35
CA LEU A 538 31.12 17.41 0.81
C LEU A 538 32.57 17.84 0.51
N LEU A 539 33.09 17.54 -0.68
CA LEU A 539 34.41 18.00 -1.10
C LEU A 539 34.45 19.52 -1.25
N ARG A 540 33.42 20.13 -1.84
CA ARG A 540 33.30 21.59 -1.96
C ARG A 540 33.21 22.27 -0.60
N ASP A 541 32.35 21.77 0.27
CA ASP A 541 32.17 22.27 1.63
C ASP A 541 33.48 22.17 2.44
N SER A 542 34.32 21.18 2.11
CA SER A 542 35.65 20.97 2.70
C SER A 542 36.79 21.70 1.97
N LYS A 543 36.51 22.55 0.98
CA LYS A 543 37.51 23.24 0.13
C LYS A 543 38.51 22.30 -0.56
N LYS A 544 38.04 21.14 -1.02
CA LYS A 544 38.80 20.10 -1.74
C LYS A 544 38.33 19.97 -3.19
N ASP A 545 38.14 21.11 -3.87
CA ASP A 545 37.66 21.16 -5.25
C ASP A 545 38.58 20.41 -6.23
N ASP A 546 39.88 20.38 -5.91
CA ASP A 546 40.91 19.65 -6.66
C ASP A 546 40.63 18.14 -6.78
N ARG A 547 39.85 17.58 -5.85
CA ARG A 547 39.52 16.15 -5.82
C ARG A 547 38.29 15.78 -6.64
N ILE A 548 37.49 16.75 -7.08
CA ILE A 548 36.21 16.51 -7.76
C ILE A 548 36.43 15.81 -9.10
N VAL A 549 37.38 16.28 -9.91
CA VAL A 549 37.71 15.64 -11.19
C VAL A 549 38.12 14.18 -10.98
N THR A 550 38.96 13.92 -9.98
CA THR A 550 39.43 12.56 -9.63
C THR A 550 38.28 11.66 -9.19
N LEU A 551 37.32 12.18 -8.41
CA LEU A 551 36.13 11.44 -7.97
C LEU A 551 35.31 10.92 -9.16
N TYR A 552 35.02 11.80 -10.13
CA TYR A 552 34.25 11.44 -11.31
C TYR A 552 35.04 10.55 -12.27
N GLU A 553 36.33 10.81 -12.49
CA GLU A 553 37.21 9.98 -13.31
C GLU A 553 37.29 8.54 -12.79
N THR A 554 37.60 8.38 -11.50
CA THR A 554 37.75 7.08 -10.85
C THR A 554 36.44 6.29 -10.88
N THR A 555 35.31 6.99 -10.81
CA THR A 555 34.00 6.32 -10.86
C THR A 555 33.64 5.94 -12.28
N TRP A 556 33.78 6.87 -13.24
CA TRP A 556 33.41 6.65 -14.63
C TRP A 556 34.20 5.51 -15.29
N THR A 557 35.49 5.38 -14.96
CA THR A 557 36.34 4.28 -15.46
C THR A 557 35.91 2.89 -14.98
N LYS A 558 35.18 2.79 -13.88
CA LYS A 558 34.61 1.54 -13.33
C LYS A 558 33.20 1.23 -13.86
N LEU A 559 32.55 2.20 -14.51
CA LEU A 559 31.19 2.01 -15.01
C LEU A 559 31.19 1.20 -16.29
N ILE A 560 30.28 0.24 -16.37
CA ILE A 560 30.12 -0.62 -17.54
C ILE A 560 29.49 0.20 -18.66
N ARG A 561 30.23 0.38 -19.75
CA ARG A 561 29.71 0.98 -20.98
C ARG A 561 28.71 0.02 -21.64
N PRO A 562 27.43 0.43 -21.82
CA PRO A 562 26.46 -0.38 -22.54
C PRO A 562 26.85 -0.60 -24.00
N ARG A 563 26.40 -1.72 -24.58
CA ARG A 563 26.59 -2.09 -25.99
C ARG A 563 25.25 -2.47 -26.61
N ASP A 564 25.16 -2.40 -27.94
CA ASP A 564 24.07 -2.96 -28.75
C ASP A 564 22.64 -2.49 -28.38
N MET A 565 22.47 -1.19 -28.16
CA MET A 565 21.16 -0.55 -27.91
C MET A 565 21.07 0.83 -28.56
N ALA A 566 19.84 1.27 -28.88
CA ALA A 566 19.60 2.57 -29.49
C ALA A 566 19.99 3.74 -28.55
N GLY A 567 20.29 4.90 -29.15
CA GLY A 567 20.66 6.13 -28.45
C GLY A 567 19.77 6.49 -27.25
N PRO A 568 18.43 6.51 -27.37
CA PRO A 568 17.53 6.83 -26.25
C PRO A 568 17.63 5.88 -25.05
N PHE A 569 18.08 4.64 -25.25
CA PHE A 569 18.32 3.69 -24.16
C PHE A 569 19.71 3.90 -23.56
N MET A 570 20.72 4.18 -24.39
CA MET A 570 22.10 4.37 -23.94
C MET A 570 22.26 5.56 -23.00
N THR A 571 21.52 6.65 -23.25
CA THR A 571 21.56 7.86 -22.42
C THR A 571 21.03 7.65 -21.00
N GLN A 572 20.33 6.54 -20.74
CA GLN A 572 19.81 6.19 -19.41
C GLN A 572 20.90 5.60 -18.51
N SER A 573 21.98 5.08 -19.09
CA SER A 573 23.03 4.39 -18.35
C SER A 573 23.82 5.30 -17.42
N ASN A 574 24.28 4.74 -16.29
CA ASN A 574 25.20 5.40 -15.38
C ASN A 574 26.47 5.82 -16.12
N TRP A 575 27.01 4.98 -17.02
CA TRP A 575 28.20 5.33 -17.79
C TRP A 575 28.01 6.61 -18.60
N TYR A 576 26.87 6.75 -19.29
CA TYR A 576 26.58 7.97 -20.06
C TYR A 576 26.38 9.16 -19.13
N ARG A 577 25.50 9.03 -18.13
CA ARG A 577 25.12 10.13 -17.22
C ARG A 577 26.31 10.64 -16.40
N VAL A 578 27.10 9.74 -15.82
CA VAL A 578 28.32 10.10 -15.08
C VAL A 578 29.39 10.64 -16.01
N GLY A 579 29.52 10.09 -17.21
CA GLY A 579 30.45 10.60 -18.23
C GLY A 579 30.13 12.03 -18.64
N THR A 580 28.84 12.37 -18.82
CA THR A 580 28.41 13.75 -19.10
C THR A 580 28.80 14.70 -17.98
N ILE A 581 28.58 14.30 -16.72
CA ILE A 581 28.98 15.12 -15.56
C ILE A 581 30.51 15.24 -15.50
N TYR A 582 31.23 14.14 -15.71
CA TYR A 582 32.70 14.14 -15.72
C TYR A 582 33.28 15.10 -16.77
N ALA A 583 32.75 15.09 -17.99
CA ALA A 583 33.14 16.04 -19.03
C ALA A 583 32.88 17.50 -18.62
N SER A 584 31.76 17.77 -17.94
CA SER A 584 31.49 19.11 -17.38
C SER A 584 32.53 19.48 -16.33
N LYS A 585 32.89 18.57 -15.42
CA LYS A 585 33.87 18.83 -14.35
C LYS A 585 35.29 19.05 -14.89
N LEU A 586 35.68 18.35 -15.95
CA LEU A 586 36.94 18.62 -16.66
C LEU A 586 36.95 20.02 -17.28
N ALA A 587 35.85 20.44 -17.92
CA ALA A 587 35.74 21.76 -18.52
C ALA A 587 35.77 22.88 -17.45
N GLU A 588 35.07 22.70 -16.33
CA GLU A 588 35.13 23.60 -15.15
C GLU A 588 36.55 23.75 -14.61
N ALA A 589 37.34 22.67 -14.63
CA ALA A 589 38.75 22.66 -14.19
C ALA A 589 39.75 23.17 -15.27
N GLY A 590 39.27 23.54 -16.46
CA GLY A 590 40.11 24.05 -17.56
C GLY A 590 40.73 22.99 -18.47
N ASP A 591 40.49 21.69 -18.24
CA ASP A 591 40.98 20.59 -19.08
C ASP A 591 40.03 20.32 -20.26
N LYS A 592 39.94 21.31 -21.17
CA LYS A 592 39.03 21.27 -22.33
C LYS A 592 39.31 20.08 -23.24
N GLN A 593 40.59 19.72 -23.42
CA GLN A 593 40.98 18.63 -24.31
C GLN A 593 40.43 17.29 -23.83
N LYS A 594 40.55 16.97 -22.54
CA LYS A 594 39.95 15.75 -21.99
C LYS A 594 38.44 15.82 -21.96
N ALA A 595 37.85 16.98 -21.65
CA ALA A 595 36.40 17.16 -21.67
C ALA A 595 35.81 16.82 -23.05
N ASP A 596 36.43 17.31 -24.13
CA ASP A 596 35.98 17.06 -25.50
C ASP A 596 36.23 15.60 -25.92
N ALA A 597 37.31 14.97 -25.44
CA ALA A 597 37.55 13.55 -25.66
C ALA A 597 36.47 12.67 -25.00
N VAL A 598 36.04 12.99 -23.78
CA VAL A 598 34.94 12.28 -23.10
C VAL A 598 33.64 12.48 -23.87
N LYS A 599 33.30 13.71 -24.28
CA LYS A 599 32.09 13.99 -25.08
C LYS A 599 32.09 13.21 -26.38
N ALA A 600 33.20 13.18 -27.11
CA ALA A 600 33.33 12.41 -28.35
C ALA A 600 33.11 10.90 -28.12
N GLN A 601 33.56 10.36 -26.98
CA GLN A 601 33.28 8.96 -26.63
C GLN A 601 31.78 8.70 -26.37
N LEU A 602 31.11 9.63 -25.68
CA LEU A 602 29.67 9.56 -25.41
C LEU A 602 28.85 9.68 -26.70
N GLU A 603 29.14 10.68 -27.52
CA GLU A 603 28.46 10.92 -28.81
C GLU A 603 28.68 9.77 -29.78
N GLY A 604 29.91 9.26 -29.89
CA GLY A 604 30.23 8.09 -30.71
C GLY A 604 29.55 6.80 -30.23
N ALA A 605 29.14 6.73 -28.97
CA ALA A 605 28.34 5.62 -28.45
C ALA A 605 26.87 5.72 -28.89
N VAL A 606 26.31 6.92 -28.89
CA VAL A 606 24.91 7.21 -29.28
C VAL A 606 24.72 7.22 -30.80
N ALA A 607 25.74 7.63 -31.56
CA ALA A 607 25.67 7.77 -33.01
C ALA A 607 25.82 6.46 -33.80
N LYS A 608 26.21 5.35 -33.14
CA LYS A 608 26.21 4.03 -33.78
C LYS A 608 24.75 3.61 -34.05
N LYS A 609 24.38 3.71 -35.33
CA LYS A 609 23.08 3.31 -35.89
C LYS A 609 22.91 1.81 -35.92
#